data_AF-A0A382IHX4-F1
#
_entry.id   AF-A0A382IHX4-F1
#
_cell.length_a   1.000
_cell.length_b   1.000
_cell.length_c   1.000
_cell.angle_alpha   90.00
_cell.angle_beta   90.00
_cell.angle_gamma   90.00
#
_symmetry.space_group_name_H-M   'P 1'
#
loop_
_entity.id
_entity.type
_entity.pdbx_description
1 polymer ?
#
loop_
_entity_poly.entity_id
_entity_poly.type
_entity_poly.pdbx_seq_one_letter_code
_entity_poly.pdbx_strand_id
1 'polypeptide(L)'
;VPISSILAVINKESGFRRFAKPKRTKLFKIIPYRRPSSSLGYSQSIKSSWDLYKKENNKPTAFRTSYKSSSDFIAWYFWKTNKINKIAFTDTRNMYLNYYLGWEAYKNKAYRTDKKAIIFAKSVEKQAKIYKNQLQECKSILNKSYIIF
;
A
#
# COMPACT_ATOMS: atom_id res chain seq x y z
N VAL A 1 -8.54 -5.00 -8.37
CA VAL A 1 -7.56 -3.92 -8.06
C VAL A 1 -6.39 -4.05 -9.03
N PRO A 2 -5.94 -2.98 -9.71
CA PRO A 2 -4.79 -3.06 -10.62
C PRO A 2 -3.50 -3.45 -9.88
N ILE A 3 -2.74 -4.39 -10.46
CA ILE A 3 -1.45 -4.85 -9.90
C ILE A 3 -0.47 -3.67 -9.76
N SER A 4 -0.45 -2.78 -10.76
CA SER A 4 0.42 -1.61 -10.76
C SER A 4 0.18 -0.67 -9.58
N SER A 5 -1.08 -0.53 -9.14
CA SER A 5 -1.42 0.26 -7.95
C SER A 5 -0.87 -0.38 -6.68
N ILE A 6 -1.00 -1.71 -6.53
CA ILE A 6 -0.46 -2.45 -5.38
C ILE A 6 1.06 -2.30 -5.32
N LEU A 7 1.75 -2.46 -6.45
CA LEU A 7 3.19 -2.27 -6.56
C LEU A 7 3.62 -0.85 -6.17
N ALA A 8 2.90 0.16 -6.63
CA ALA A 8 3.17 1.56 -6.30
C ALA A 8 3.01 1.86 -4.80
N VAL A 9 1.99 1.27 -4.15
CA VAL A 9 1.84 1.37 -2.69
C VAL A 9 3.03 0.70 -1.99
N ILE A 10 3.39 -0.54 -2.34
CA ILE A 10 4.52 -1.24 -1.70
C ILE A 10 5.83 -0.45 -1.87
N ASN A 11 6.07 0.07 -3.08
CA ASN A 11 7.23 0.92 -3.35
C ASN A 11 7.24 2.15 -2.43
N LYS A 12 6.11 2.84 -2.31
CA LYS A 12 6.01 4.04 -1.48
C LYS A 12 6.16 3.76 0.01
N GLU A 13 5.53 2.70 0.50
CA GLU A 13 5.48 2.37 1.92
C GLU A 13 6.80 1.77 2.44
N SER A 14 7.41 0.89 1.65
CA SER A 14 8.55 0.10 2.12
C SER A 14 9.79 0.20 1.24
N GLY A 15 9.65 0.66 -0.01
CA GLY A 15 10.69 0.50 -1.04
C GLY A 15 10.99 -0.97 -1.30
N PHE A 16 9.98 -1.84 -1.23
CA PHE A 16 10.11 -3.30 -1.31
C PHE A 16 10.99 -3.95 -0.23
N ARG A 17 11.16 -3.31 0.93
CA ARG A 17 11.94 -3.89 2.03
C ARG A 17 11.07 -4.76 2.93
N ARG A 18 11.38 -6.06 2.96
CA ARG A 18 10.69 -7.10 3.74
C ARG A 18 10.47 -6.74 5.23
N PHE A 19 11.45 -6.10 5.84
CA PHE A 19 11.44 -5.78 7.27
C PHE A 19 11.40 -4.27 7.54
N ALA A 20 10.87 -3.48 6.59
CA ALA A 20 10.67 -2.05 6.79
C ALA A 20 9.90 -1.78 8.09
N LYS A 21 10.43 -0.88 8.90
CA LYS A 21 9.83 -0.42 10.16
C LYS A 21 10.05 1.09 10.28
N PRO A 22 9.15 1.83 10.93
CA PRO A 22 9.38 3.22 11.26
C PRO A 22 10.69 3.40 12.04
N LYS A 23 11.38 4.52 11.79
CA LYS A 23 12.54 4.92 12.60
C LYS A 23 12.10 5.09 14.06
N ARG A 24 12.96 4.69 15.01
CA ARG A 24 12.72 4.93 16.44
C ARG A 24 12.68 6.43 16.68
N THR A 25 11.81 6.88 17.59
CA THR A 25 11.93 8.22 18.14
C THR A 25 13.20 8.30 18.99
N LYS A 26 13.69 9.51 19.26
CA LYS A 26 14.87 9.72 20.11
C LYS A 26 14.50 10.57 21.31
N LEU A 27 14.87 10.13 22.51
CA LEU A 27 14.88 10.96 23.71
C LEU A 27 16.10 11.88 23.65
N PHE A 28 15.91 13.16 23.97
CA PHE A 28 16.97 14.19 23.93
C PHE A 28 17.77 14.23 22.60
N LYS A 29 17.12 13.89 21.48
CA LYS A 29 17.73 13.77 20.13
C LYS A 29 18.86 12.72 19.98
N ILE A 30 19.21 11.98 21.04
CA ILE A 30 20.36 11.06 21.07
C ILE A 30 19.93 9.60 21.35
N ILE A 31 19.11 9.37 22.39
CA ILE A 31 18.83 8.02 22.90
C ILE A 31 17.67 7.37 22.13
N PRO A 32 17.87 6.24 21.42
CA PRO A 32 16.78 5.56 20.71
C PRO A 32 15.69 5.07 21.66
N TYR A 33 14.43 5.42 21.38
CA TYR A 33 13.27 5.05 22.19
C TYR A 33 12.27 4.17 21.39
N ARG A 34 10.97 4.30 21.69
CA ARG A 34 9.87 3.55 21.06
C ARG A 34 9.69 3.95 19.59
N ARG A 35 9.00 3.10 18.83
CA ARG A 35 8.56 3.44 17.48
C ARG A 35 7.23 4.17 17.54
N PRO A 36 6.99 5.13 16.63
CA PRO A 36 5.75 5.88 16.58
C PRO A 36 4.55 5.01 16.18
N SER A 37 4.77 3.89 15.48
CA SER A 37 3.71 2.95 15.12
C SER A 37 4.20 1.51 15.10
N SER A 38 3.23 0.58 15.03
CA SER A 38 3.47 -0.85 14.84
C SER A 38 3.62 -1.26 13.37
N SER A 39 3.72 -0.31 12.44
CA SER A 39 3.85 -0.55 11.00
C SER A 39 5.03 -1.48 10.68
N LEU A 40 4.80 -2.45 9.80
CA LEU A 40 5.78 -3.48 9.46
C LEU A 40 5.66 -3.95 8.00
N GLY A 41 6.82 -4.21 7.40
CA GLY A 41 6.95 -4.96 6.15
C GLY A 41 6.49 -4.20 4.91
N TYR A 42 6.20 -4.95 3.84
CA TYR A 42 5.95 -4.38 2.51
C TYR A 42 4.78 -3.39 2.49
N SER A 43 3.72 -3.68 3.24
CA SER A 43 2.51 -2.87 3.34
C SER A 43 2.57 -1.79 4.41
N GLN A 44 3.60 -1.77 5.27
CA GLN A 44 3.64 -0.90 6.47
C GLN A 44 2.35 -0.91 7.31
N SER A 45 1.63 -2.03 7.30
CA SER A 45 0.36 -2.17 8.02
C SER A 45 0.58 -2.24 9.53
N ILE A 46 -0.22 -1.48 10.26
CA ILE A 46 -0.27 -1.58 11.73
C ILE A 46 -0.94 -2.87 12.17
N LYS A 47 -0.67 -3.31 13.40
CA LYS A 47 -1.16 -4.59 13.93
C LYS A 47 -2.69 -4.71 13.87
N SER A 48 -3.42 -3.68 14.30
CA SER A 48 -4.88 -3.67 14.32
C SER A 48 -5.49 -3.87 12.94
N SER A 49 -5.05 -3.10 11.93
CA SER A 49 -5.55 -3.25 10.56
C SER A 49 -5.22 -4.63 9.99
N TRP A 50 -4.04 -5.18 10.30
CA TRP A 50 -3.65 -6.51 9.86
C TRP A 50 -4.51 -7.61 10.48
N ASP A 51 -4.80 -7.51 11.78
CA ASP A 51 -5.64 -8.48 12.48
C ASP A 51 -7.08 -8.44 11.95
N LEU A 52 -7.61 -7.25 11.64
CA LEU A 52 -8.90 -7.10 10.96
C LEU A 52 -8.90 -7.79 9.59
N TYR A 53 -7.88 -7.57 8.77
CA TYR A 53 -7.73 -8.24 7.49
C TYR A 53 -7.71 -9.77 7.62
N LYS A 54 -6.92 -10.31 8.55
CA LYS A 54 -6.86 -11.77 8.77
C LYS A 54 -8.22 -12.33 9.17
N LYS A 55 -8.94 -11.62 10.04
CA LYS A 55 -10.28 -12.01 10.49
C LYS A 55 -11.29 -11.98 9.35
N GLU A 56 -11.37 -10.87 8.61
CA GLU A 56 -12.34 -10.71 7.52
C GLU A 56 -12.10 -11.66 6.34
N ASN A 57 -10.88 -12.18 6.17
CA ASN A 57 -10.52 -13.03 5.03
C ASN A 57 -10.19 -14.49 5.42
N ASN A 58 -10.39 -14.90 6.68
CA ASN A 58 -9.99 -16.22 7.20
C ASN A 58 -8.53 -16.60 6.89
N LYS A 59 -7.58 -15.67 7.15
CA LYS A 59 -6.15 -15.85 6.89
C LYS A 59 -5.30 -15.81 8.17
N PRO A 60 -5.45 -16.77 9.10
CA PRO A 60 -4.73 -16.75 10.38
C PRO A 60 -3.21 -16.82 10.22
N THR A 61 -2.72 -17.47 9.16
CA THR A 61 -1.30 -17.68 8.86
C THR A 61 -0.68 -16.58 8.01
N ALA A 62 -1.38 -15.47 7.74
CA ALA A 62 -0.83 -14.38 6.95
C ALA A 62 0.21 -13.55 7.74
N PHE A 63 1.41 -13.41 7.18
CA PHE A 63 2.53 -12.70 7.78
C PHE A 63 2.76 -11.32 7.15
N ARG A 64 2.92 -10.26 7.97
CA ARG A 64 3.18 -8.88 7.50
C ARG A 64 4.47 -8.70 6.70
N THR A 65 5.38 -9.65 6.81
CA THR A 65 6.68 -9.67 6.11
C THR A 65 6.63 -10.54 4.84
N SER A 66 5.51 -11.20 4.54
CA SER A 66 5.30 -11.91 3.29
C SER A 66 4.84 -10.93 2.22
N TYR A 67 5.56 -10.90 1.10
CA TYR A 67 5.16 -10.07 -0.04
C TYR A 67 3.73 -10.43 -0.51
N LYS A 68 3.44 -11.73 -0.65
CA LYS A 68 2.11 -12.23 -1.05
C LYS A 68 1.01 -11.73 -0.11
N SER A 69 1.19 -11.90 1.21
CA SER A 69 0.18 -11.47 2.18
C SER A 69 0.04 -9.95 2.23
N SER A 70 1.13 -9.19 2.06
CA SER A 70 1.09 -7.73 2.04
C SER A 70 0.42 -7.18 0.78
N SER A 71 0.67 -7.77 -0.39
CA SER A 71 -0.03 -7.42 -1.63
C SER A 71 -1.53 -7.68 -1.51
N ASP A 72 -1.91 -8.82 -0.94
CA ASP A 72 -3.31 -9.19 -0.72
C ASP A 72 -4.00 -8.27 0.30
N PHE A 73 -3.30 -7.91 1.39
CA PHE A 73 -3.78 -6.91 2.35
C PHE A 73 -4.08 -5.56 1.68
N ILE A 74 -3.20 -5.07 0.80
CA ILE A 74 -3.43 -3.81 0.07
C ILE A 74 -4.65 -3.95 -0.85
N ALA A 75 -4.81 -5.09 -1.54
CA ALA A 75 -5.96 -5.35 -2.39
C ALA A 75 -7.28 -5.38 -1.59
N TRP A 76 -7.29 -6.06 -0.44
CA TRP A 76 -8.43 -6.05 0.50
C TRP A 76 -8.75 -4.64 0.99
N TYR A 77 -7.72 -3.86 1.36
CA TYR A 77 -7.93 -2.49 1.81
C TYR A 77 -8.57 -1.63 0.72
N PHE A 78 -8.12 -1.75 -0.53
CA PHE A 78 -8.70 -1.04 -1.67
C PHE A 78 -10.14 -1.49 -1.97
N TRP A 79 -10.44 -2.79 -1.81
CA TRP A 79 -11.80 -3.30 -1.89
C TRP A 79 -12.72 -2.66 -0.84
N LYS A 80 -12.28 -2.59 0.42
CA LYS A 80 -13.01 -1.87 1.49
C LYS A 80 -13.16 -0.39 1.16
N THR A 81 -12.11 0.27 0.66
CA THR A 81 -12.16 1.68 0.23
C THR A 81 -13.22 1.90 -0.84
N ASN A 82 -13.32 1.02 -1.85
CA ASN A 82 -14.37 1.09 -2.86
C ASN A 82 -15.77 0.94 -2.24
N LYS A 83 -15.94 0.03 -1.27
CA LYS A 83 -17.24 -0.18 -0.61
C LYS A 83 -17.66 1.01 0.26
N ILE A 84 -16.71 1.57 1.02
CA ILE A 84 -16.96 2.64 2.02
C ILE A 84 -17.03 4.01 1.37
N ASN A 85 -16.02 4.38 0.58
CA ASN A 85 -15.85 5.73 0.03
C ASN A 85 -16.06 5.81 -1.49
N LYS A 86 -16.56 4.73 -2.12
CA LYS A 86 -16.97 4.67 -3.55
C LYS A 86 -15.86 5.05 -4.54
N ILE A 87 -14.60 4.92 -4.15
CA ILE A 87 -13.46 5.20 -5.02
C ILE A 87 -13.31 4.06 -6.04
N ALA A 88 -13.14 4.39 -7.32
CA ALA A 88 -12.88 3.39 -8.36
C ALA A 88 -11.51 2.73 -8.15
N PHE A 89 -11.38 1.44 -8.45
CA PHE A 89 -10.11 0.72 -8.32
C PHE A 89 -8.98 1.29 -9.20
N THR A 90 -9.33 1.98 -10.28
CA THR A 90 -8.40 2.65 -11.19
C THR A 90 -7.93 4.01 -10.67
N ASP A 91 -8.66 4.62 -9.73
CA ASP A 91 -8.28 5.87 -9.08
C ASP A 91 -7.28 5.61 -7.95
N THR A 92 -6.05 5.33 -8.38
CA THR A 92 -4.94 4.97 -7.49
C THR A 92 -4.61 6.09 -6.51
N ARG A 93 -4.77 7.35 -6.92
CA ARG A 93 -4.51 8.51 -6.08
C ARG A 93 -5.44 8.53 -4.87
N ASN A 94 -6.75 8.46 -5.10
CA ASN A 94 -7.72 8.51 -4.00
C ASN A 94 -7.74 7.19 -3.20
N MET A 95 -7.43 6.06 -3.83
CA MET A 95 -7.20 4.80 -3.11
C MET A 95 -6.05 4.93 -2.11
N TYR A 96 -4.94 5.54 -2.52
CA TYR A 96 -3.80 5.76 -1.63
C TYR A 96 -4.07 6.80 -0.53
N LEU A 97 -4.83 7.87 -0.82
CA LEU A 97 -5.24 8.81 0.24
C LEU A 97 -6.04 8.11 1.36
N ASN A 98 -6.93 7.20 1.00
CA ASN A 98 -7.62 6.35 1.97
C ASN A 98 -6.67 5.44 2.73
N TYR A 99 -5.71 4.83 2.03
CA TYR A 99 -4.71 3.94 2.63
C TYR A 99 -3.84 4.65 3.66
N TYR A 100 -3.41 5.88 3.35
CA TYR A 100 -2.51 6.67 4.18
C TYR A 100 -3.23 7.32 5.37
N LEU A 101 -4.45 7.84 5.17
CA LEU A 101 -5.19 8.58 6.21
C LEU A 101 -6.16 7.71 7.01
N GLY A 102 -6.63 6.62 6.43
CA GLY A 102 -7.80 5.88 6.90
C GLY A 102 -9.11 6.32 6.23
N TRP A 103 -10.10 5.43 6.22
CA TRP A 103 -11.38 5.67 5.55
C TRP A 103 -12.17 6.84 6.13
N GLU A 104 -12.19 6.99 7.45
CA GLU A 104 -12.95 8.05 8.14
C GLU A 104 -12.32 9.43 7.92
N ALA A 105 -11.00 9.56 8.13
CA ALA A 105 -10.29 10.81 7.88
C ALA A 105 -10.38 11.24 6.41
N TYR A 106 -10.35 10.29 5.47
CA TYR A 106 -10.59 10.57 4.06
C TYR A 106 -12.02 11.09 3.82
N LYS A 107 -13.04 10.42 4.41
CA LYS A 107 -14.45 10.84 4.31
C LYS A 107 -14.65 12.26 4.84
N ASN A 108 -13.97 12.59 5.93
CA ASN A 108 -13.95 13.93 6.53
C ASN A 108 -13.01 14.92 5.82
N LYS A 109 -12.48 14.55 4.65
CA LYS A 109 -11.67 15.38 3.76
C LYS A 109 -10.37 15.90 4.38
N ALA A 110 -9.79 15.18 5.34
CA ALA A 110 -8.52 15.53 5.98
C ALA A 110 -7.36 15.72 4.99
N TYR A 111 -7.43 15.05 3.83
CA TYR A 111 -6.45 15.22 2.74
C TYR A 111 -6.37 16.66 2.21
N ARG A 112 -7.37 17.52 2.42
CA ARG A 112 -7.35 18.91 1.93
C ARG A 112 -6.29 19.76 2.63
N THR A 113 -6.03 19.48 3.90
CA THR A 113 -5.05 20.21 4.72
C THR A 113 -3.74 19.44 4.88
N ASP A 114 -3.75 18.11 4.71
CA ASP A 114 -2.53 17.30 4.69
C ASP A 114 -1.81 17.36 3.33
N LYS A 115 -0.95 18.36 3.16
CA LYS A 115 -0.09 18.53 1.97
C LYS A 115 0.76 17.30 1.69
N LYS A 116 1.22 16.59 2.73
CA LYS A 116 2.09 15.41 2.59
C LYS A 116 1.31 14.24 2.01
N ALA A 117 0.09 14.00 2.46
CA ALA A 117 -0.80 12.98 1.90
C ALA A 117 -1.05 13.24 0.41
N ILE A 118 -1.33 14.48 0.02
CA ILE A 118 -1.52 14.85 -1.40
C ILE A 118 -0.25 14.55 -2.23
N ILE A 119 0.92 14.98 -1.75
CA ILE A 119 2.19 14.76 -2.46
C ILE A 119 2.46 13.25 -2.61
N PHE A 120 2.25 12.47 -1.56
CA PHE A 120 2.48 11.03 -1.59
C PHE A 120 1.50 10.33 -2.53
N ALA A 121 0.21 10.69 -2.51
CA ALA A 121 -0.78 10.13 -3.40
C ALA A 121 -0.49 10.43 -4.88
N LYS A 122 -0.04 11.65 -5.21
CA LYS A 122 0.40 12.00 -6.57
C LYS A 122 1.62 11.18 -7.01
N SER A 123 2.58 10.98 -6.10
CA SER A 123 3.77 10.15 -6.37
C SER A 123 3.39 8.68 -6.61
N VAL A 124 2.48 8.13 -5.82
CA VAL A 124 1.97 6.75 -6.00
C VAL A 124 1.20 6.60 -7.31
N GLU A 125 0.36 7.58 -7.67
CA GLU A 125 -0.34 7.59 -8.95
C GLU A 125 0.63 7.57 -10.14
N LYS A 126 1.67 8.42 -10.12
CA LYS A 126 2.71 8.45 -11.15
C LYS A 126 3.44 7.11 -11.23
N GLN A 127 3.83 6.55 -10.10
CA GLN A 127 4.52 5.26 -10.05
C GLN A 127 3.65 4.11 -10.56
N ALA A 128 2.35 4.12 -10.28
CA ALA A 128 1.41 3.12 -10.78
C ALA A 128 1.24 3.18 -12.31
N LYS A 129 1.33 4.37 -12.92
CA LYS A 129 1.34 4.51 -14.39
C LYS A 129 2.60 3.87 -14.99
N ILE A 130 3.77 4.10 -14.39
CA ILE A 130 5.03 3.47 -14.79
C ILE A 130 4.93 1.94 -14.71
N TYR A 131 4.50 1.41 -13.56
CA TYR A 131 4.33 -0.03 -13.39
C TYR A 131 3.29 -0.64 -14.33
N LYS A 132 2.22 0.10 -14.68
CA LYS A 132 1.24 -0.37 -15.66
C LYS A 132 1.89 -0.58 -17.03
N ASN A 133 2.69 0.39 -17.50
CA ASN A 133 3.37 0.30 -18.79
C ASN A 133 4.38 -0.85 -18.80
N GLN A 134 5.20 -0.97 -17.75
CA GLN A 134 6.16 -2.06 -17.61
C GLN A 134 5.48 -3.44 -17.63
N LEU A 135 4.35 -3.60 -16.93
CA LEU A 135 3.59 -4.85 -16.94
C LEU A 135 3.02 -5.18 -18.32
N GLN A 136 2.56 -4.17 -19.08
CA GLN A 136 2.08 -4.37 -20.45
C GLN A 136 3.19 -4.80 -21.40
N GLU A 137 4.36 -4.16 -21.29
CA GLU A 137 5.55 -4.49 -22.07
C GLU A 137 6.05 -5.91 -21.78
N CYS A 138 6.24 -6.25 -20.50
CA CYS A 138 6.66 -7.59 -20.09
C CYS A 138 5.68 -8.67 -20.57
N LYS A 139 4.37 -8.41 -20.51
CA LYS A 139 3.35 -9.35 -21.02
C LYS A 139 3.48 -9.56 -22.53
N SER A 140 3.75 -8.50 -23.30
CA SER A 140 3.97 -8.58 -24.75
C SER A 140 5.19 -9.45 -25.08
N ILE A 141 6.29 -9.27 -24.36
CA ILE A 141 7.53 -10.04 -24.52
C ILE A 141 7.32 -11.52 -24.20
N LEU A 142 6.68 -11.81 -23.06
CA LEU A 142 6.39 -13.19 -22.65
C LEU A 142 5.49 -13.87 -23.67
N ASN A 143 4.40 -13.24 -24.09
CA ASN A 143 3.48 -13.80 -25.08
C ASN A 143 4.15 -14.06 -26.44
N LYS A 144 5.10 -13.22 -26.87
CA LYS A 144 5.91 -13.50 -28.08
C LYS A 144 6.82 -14.71 -27.91
N SER A 145 7.37 -14.92 -26.71
CA SER A 145 8.30 -16.02 -26.43
C SER A 145 7.60 -17.39 -26.40
N TYR A 146 6.33 -17.46 -25.99
CA TYR A 146 5.52 -18.69 -26.03
C TYR A 146 5.03 -19.09 -27.44
N ILE A 147 5.25 -18.25 -28.46
CA ILE A 147 4.92 -18.57 -29.87
C ILE A 147 6.13 -19.17 -30.61
N ILE A 148 7.31 -19.21 -29.98
CA ILE A 148 8.57 -19.71 -30.57
C ILE A 148 8.88 -21.16 -30.11
N PHE A 149 7.90 -21.88 -29.57
CA PHE A 149 7.99 -23.32 -29.28
C PHE A 149 6.83 -24.08 -29.90
#